data_AF-E3SAC7-F1
#
_entry.id   AF-E3SAC7-F1
#
_cell.length_a   1.000
_cell.length_b   1.000
_cell.length_c   1.000
_cell.angle_alpha   90.00
_cell.angle_beta   90.00
_cell.angle_gamma   90.00
#
_symmetry.space_group_name_H-M   'P 1'
#
loop_
_entity.id
_entity.type
_entity.pdbx_description
1 polymer ?
#
loop_
_entity_poly.entity_id
_entity_poly.type
_entity_poly.pdbx_seq_one_letter_code
_entity_poly.pdbx_strand_id
1 'polypeptide(L)'
;MARAWETIEKRAQTTIQEGERDEVNPWLERTQWLPYLVGIERPDLLVCIEEPVAEPDARQEQQAEPVEAAIWAAMDGLARFSQASVIDRIGVFVRLEAIRTEMHQTRFQPLQPYMDKDAVVKHIRPWQQMLMFFARTQKEHGWKSPKYRFTRRQREAWEALVEEAEREVDGEGQEEEGQEEEMGEVREELDEEMMDEVDEAIEVAEEPGQGEGPRPKKLSKIQKACLEFCIALLNNRITRREYDSPLVCALAVLGVKEDGWKGPE
;
A
#
# COMPACT_ATOMS: atom_id res chain seq x y z
N MET A 1 4.55 -33.68 -34.63
CA MET A 1 5.12 -32.54 -35.38
C MET A 1 4.21 -31.32 -35.33
N ALA A 2 2.97 -31.34 -35.86
CA ALA A 2 2.06 -30.19 -35.83
C ALA A 2 1.78 -29.62 -34.42
N ARG A 3 1.47 -30.48 -33.45
CA ARG A 3 1.26 -30.05 -32.04
C ARG A 3 2.49 -29.42 -31.39
N ALA A 4 3.70 -29.87 -31.76
CA ALA A 4 4.94 -29.33 -31.20
C ALA A 4 5.25 -27.94 -31.78
N TRP A 5 4.97 -27.72 -33.06
CA TRP A 5 5.06 -26.40 -33.70
C TRP A 5 4.04 -25.41 -33.15
N GLU A 6 2.80 -25.86 -32.93
CA GLU A 6 1.74 -25.02 -32.35
C GLU A 6 2.07 -24.61 -30.89
N THR A 7 2.68 -25.49 -30.09
CA THR A 7 3.18 -25.14 -28.75
C THR A 7 4.33 -24.14 -28.82
N ILE A 8 5.23 -24.26 -29.81
CA ILE A 8 6.35 -23.33 -29.99
C ILE A 8 5.85 -21.94 -30.42
N GLU A 9 4.87 -21.87 -31.33
CA GLU A 9 4.27 -20.61 -31.77
C GLU A 9 3.51 -19.91 -30.65
N LYS A 10 2.70 -20.65 -29.87
CA LYS A 10 2.01 -20.10 -28.70
C LYS A 10 3.01 -19.57 -27.67
N ARG A 11 4.08 -20.32 -27.41
CA ARG A 11 5.12 -19.88 -26.47
C ARG A 11 5.86 -18.65 -26.96
N ALA A 12 6.16 -18.56 -28.26
CA ALA A 12 6.79 -17.38 -28.84
C ALA A 12 5.91 -16.12 -28.70
N GLN A 13 4.58 -16.28 -28.70
CA GLN A 13 3.61 -15.21 -28.46
C GLN A 13 3.49 -14.84 -26.98
N THR A 14 3.58 -15.81 -26.06
CA THR A 14 3.43 -15.55 -24.61
C THR A 14 4.72 -15.12 -23.91
N THR A 15 5.88 -15.49 -24.45
CA THR A 15 7.18 -15.11 -23.86
C THR A 15 7.59 -13.72 -24.33
N ILE A 16 8.01 -12.86 -23.40
CA ILE A 16 8.52 -11.52 -23.72
C ILE A 16 9.82 -11.62 -24.54
N GLN A 17 9.81 -11.07 -25.76
CA GLN A 17 10.94 -11.15 -26.70
C GLN A 17 11.82 -9.90 -26.67
N GLU A 18 13.09 -10.03 -27.02
CA GLU A 18 13.98 -8.88 -27.19
C GLU A 18 13.51 -7.98 -28.35
N GLY A 19 13.42 -6.67 -28.12
CA GLY A 19 12.93 -5.70 -29.10
C GLY A 19 11.41 -5.55 -29.19
N GLU A 20 10.63 -6.28 -28.39
CA GLU A 20 9.17 -6.17 -28.34
C GLU A 20 8.73 -4.81 -27.74
N ARG A 21 8.41 -3.86 -28.62
CA ARG A 21 7.90 -2.53 -28.29
C ARG A 21 6.59 -2.31 -29.05
N ASP A 22 5.46 -2.48 -28.38
CA ASP A 22 4.14 -2.17 -28.97
C ASP A 22 4.03 -0.69 -29.36
N GLU A 23 4.56 0.18 -28.51
CA GLU A 23 4.61 1.62 -28.70
C GLU A 23 5.93 2.15 -28.14
N VAL A 24 6.46 3.22 -28.72
CA VAL A 24 7.64 3.94 -28.20
C VAL A 24 7.22 4.71 -26.95
N ASN A 25 6.88 4.01 -25.88
CA ASN A 25 6.55 4.63 -24.60
C ASN A 25 7.87 5.09 -23.95
N PRO A 26 8.10 6.41 -23.78
CA PRO A 26 9.32 6.93 -23.14
C PRO A 26 9.50 6.39 -21.72
N TRP A 27 8.40 6.00 -21.07
CA TRP A 27 8.44 5.32 -19.78
C TRP A 27 9.11 3.96 -19.87
N LEU A 28 8.77 3.12 -20.87
CA LEU A 28 9.40 1.80 -21.08
C LEU A 28 10.92 1.92 -21.30
N GLU A 29 11.35 2.96 -22.02
CA GLU A 29 12.78 3.23 -22.21
C GLU A 29 13.44 3.71 -20.92
N ARG A 30 12.78 4.59 -20.16
CA ARG A 30 13.31 5.09 -18.89
C ARG A 30 13.35 4.02 -17.81
N THR A 31 12.42 3.09 -17.80
CA THR A 31 12.31 2.05 -16.76
C THR A 31 12.94 0.72 -17.16
N GLN A 32 13.44 0.59 -18.39
CA GLN A 32 14.13 -0.58 -18.92
C GLN A 32 13.40 -1.90 -18.60
N TRP A 33 12.06 -1.88 -18.63
CA TRP A 33 11.23 -3.04 -18.30
C TRP A 33 11.54 -4.25 -19.19
N LEU A 34 11.74 -3.99 -20.49
CA LEU A 34 12.00 -5.02 -21.48
C LEU A 34 13.27 -5.83 -21.17
N PRO A 35 14.48 -5.24 -21.06
CA PRO A 35 15.68 -5.97 -20.65
C PRO A 35 15.54 -6.81 -19.37
N TYR A 36 14.66 -6.39 -18.46
CA TYR A 36 14.50 -7.02 -17.16
C TYR A 36 13.53 -8.21 -17.19
N LEU A 37 12.52 -8.19 -18.07
CA LEU A 37 11.50 -9.22 -18.18
C LEU A 37 11.68 -10.16 -19.38
N VAL A 38 12.70 -9.94 -20.22
CA VAL A 38 12.99 -10.79 -21.38
C VAL A 38 13.06 -12.28 -21.02
N GLY A 39 12.34 -13.07 -21.79
CA GLY A 39 12.29 -14.52 -21.67
C GLY A 39 11.49 -15.00 -20.46
N ILE A 40 10.63 -14.15 -19.88
CA ILE A 40 9.62 -14.54 -18.89
C ILE A 40 8.27 -14.67 -19.62
N GLU A 41 7.45 -15.63 -19.21
CA GLU A 41 6.12 -15.82 -19.77
C GLU A 41 5.13 -14.80 -19.18
N ARG A 42 4.35 -14.13 -20.03
CA ARG A 42 3.34 -13.16 -19.62
C ARG A 42 2.27 -13.74 -18.68
N PRO A 43 1.75 -14.96 -18.91
CA PRO A 43 0.77 -15.55 -17.99
C PRO A 43 1.30 -15.66 -16.56
N ASP A 44 2.56 -16.06 -16.36
CA ASP A 44 3.16 -16.18 -15.03
C ASP A 44 3.25 -14.80 -14.34
N LEU A 45 3.56 -13.75 -15.11
CA LEU A 45 3.60 -12.37 -14.63
C LEU A 45 2.22 -11.82 -14.27
N LEU A 46 1.18 -12.16 -15.04
CA LEU A 46 -0.18 -11.73 -14.75
C LEU A 46 -0.73 -12.45 -13.51
N VAL A 47 -0.54 -13.77 -13.43
CA VAL A 47 -0.95 -14.57 -12.26
C VAL A 47 -0.27 -14.06 -10.99
N CYS A 48 1.00 -13.61 -11.02
CA CYS A 48 1.63 -13.14 -9.79
C CYS A 48 1.12 -11.79 -9.25
N ILE A 49 0.30 -11.05 -10.02
CA ILE A 49 -0.30 -9.78 -9.58
C ILE A 49 -1.82 -9.84 -9.43
N GLU A 50 -2.44 -10.99 -9.70
CA GLU A 50 -3.88 -11.17 -9.55
C GLU A 50 -4.33 -11.08 -8.08
N GLU A 51 -5.62 -10.84 -7.88
CA GLU A 51 -6.22 -10.89 -6.54
C GLU A 51 -6.06 -12.30 -5.95
N PRO A 52 -5.71 -12.43 -4.67
CA PRO A 52 -5.54 -13.73 -4.04
C PRO A 52 -6.87 -14.45 -3.84
N VAL A 53 -6.81 -15.77 -3.92
CA VAL A 53 -7.98 -16.61 -3.71
C VAL A 53 -8.18 -16.83 -2.20
N ALA A 54 -9.02 -16.00 -1.58
CA ALA A 54 -9.34 -16.13 -0.15
C ALA A 54 -10.08 -17.44 0.16
N GLU A 55 -11.11 -17.75 -0.63
CA GLU A 55 -11.87 -18.99 -0.55
C GLU A 55 -11.89 -19.65 -1.94
N PRO A 56 -11.30 -20.83 -2.12
CA PRO A 56 -11.27 -21.49 -3.42
C PRO A 56 -12.66 -22.00 -3.79
N ASP A 57 -13.08 -21.74 -5.03
CA ASP A 57 -14.28 -22.34 -5.58
C ASP A 57 -14.07 -23.87 -5.67
N ALA A 58 -14.94 -24.66 -5.02
CA ALA A 58 -14.87 -26.12 -5.04
C ALA A 58 -14.93 -26.72 -6.46
N ARG A 59 -15.29 -25.93 -7.47
CA ARG A 59 -15.35 -26.30 -8.89
C ARG A 59 -14.08 -25.99 -9.67
N GLN A 60 -13.13 -25.24 -9.08
CA GLN A 60 -11.90 -24.80 -9.72
C GLN A 60 -10.70 -25.38 -8.96
N GLU A 61 -9.65 -25.82 -9.66
CA GLU A 61 -8.40 -26.30 -9.03
C GLU A 61 -7.55 -25.11 -8.57
N GLN A 62 -8.08 -24.29 -7.66
CA GLN A 62 -7.39 -23.15 -7.06
C GLN A 62 -6.93 -23.47 -5.65
N GLN A 63 -5.71 -23.06 -5.33
CA GLN A 63 -5.18 -23.14 -3.97
C GLN A 63 -5.61 -21.89 -3.20
N ALA A 64 -6.07 -22.08 -1.96
CA ALA A 64 -6.34 -20.96 -1.07
C ALA A 64 -5.05 -20.21 -0.73
N GLU A 65 -5.12 -18.89 -0.75
CA GLU A 65 -4.04 -17.97 -0.40
C GLU A 65 -4.50 -17.04 0.75
N PRO A 66 -4.76 -17.58 1.95
CA PRO A 66 -5.38 -16.82 3.04
C PRO A 66 -4.47 -15.70 3.57
N VAL A 67 -3.15 -15.94 3.63
CA VAL A 67 -2.16 -14.94 4.07
C VAL A 67 -2.09 -13.79 3.07
N GLU A 68 -2.03 -14.11 1.77
CA GLU A 68 -2.10 -13.10 0.71
C GLU A 68 -3.42 -12.32 0.75
N ALA A 69 -4.55 -13.00 0.99
CA ALA A 69 -5.85 -12.34 1.13
C ALA A 69 -5.90 -11.38 2.32
N ALA A 70 -5.27 -11.73 3.44
CA ALA A 70 -5.12 -10.83 4.58
C ALA A 70 -4.25 -9.61 4.23
N ILE A 71 -3.10 -9.80 3.56
CA ILE A 71 -2.26 -8.68 3.09
C ILE A 71 -3.03 -7.78 2.11
N TRP A 72 -3.79 -8.38 1.19
CA TRP A 72 -4.62 -7.67 0.21
C TRP A 72 -5.69 -6.80 0.89
N ALA A 73 -6.39 -7.36 1.87
CA ALA A 73 -7.40 -6.68 2.67
C ALA A 73 -6.79 -5.60 3.57
N ALA A 74 -5.61 -5.84 4.15
CA ALA A 74 -4.90 -4.86 4.96
C ALA A 74 -4.55 -3.60 4.17
N MET A 75 -4.12 -3.74 2.91
CA MET A 75 -3.83 -2.59 2.06
C MET A 75 -5.10 -1.77 1.71
N ASP A 76 -6.23 -2.43 1.41
CA ASP A 76 -7.52 -1.74 1.21
C ASP A 76 -7.98 -1.02 2.49
N GLY A 77 -7.91 -1.72 3.63
CA GLY A 77 -8.26 -1.17 4.93
C GLY A 77 -7.39 0.03 5.31
N LEU A 78 -6.08 -0.04 5.07
CA LEU A 78 -5.14 1.06 5.27
C LEU A 78 -5.49 2.28 4.41
N ALA A 79 -5.87 2.07 3.14
CA ALA A 79 -6.26 3.16 2.25
C ALA A 79 -7.54 3.86 2.74
N ARG A 80 -8.58 3.09 3.09
CA ARG A 80 -9.82 3.62 3.65
C ARG A 80 -9.59 4.34 4.96
N PHE A 81 -8.77 3.76 5.83
CA PHE A 81 -8.37 4.36 7.10
C PHE A 81 -7.68 5.71 6.88
N SER A 82 -6.75 5.79 5.93
CA SER A 82 -6.06 7.04 5.62
C SER A 82 -7.03 8.16 5.27
N GLN A 83 -8.05 7.88 4.45
CA GLN A 83 -9.05 8.88 4.05
C GLN A 83 -9.98 9.26 5.21
N ALA A 84 -10.48 8.28 5.97
CA ALA A 84 -11.34 8.53 7.13
C ALA A 84 -10.61 9.35 8.21
N SER A 85 -9.33 9.02 8.46
CA SER A 85 -8.53 9.66 9.50
C SER A 85 -8.34 11.17 9.31
N VAL A 86 -8.40 11.66 8.07
CA VAL A 86 -8.35 13.11 7.78
C VAL A 86 -9.48 13.83 8.49
N ILE A 87 -10.69 13.27 8.47
CA ILE A 87 -11.86 13.89 9.11
C ILE A 87 -11.92 13.53 10.59
N ASP A 88 -11.68 12.26 10.92
CA ASP A 88 -11.96 11.71 12.25
C ASP A 88 -10.89 12.02 13.29
N ARG A 89 -9.64 12.30 12.87
CA ARG A 89 -8.51 12.51 13.78
C ARG A 89 -7.94 13.93 13.73
N ILE A 90 -8.15 14.66 12.65
CA ILE A 90 -7.56 15.98 12.46
C ILE A 90 -8.60 17.07 12.70
N GLY A 91 -8.36 17.90 13.71
CA GLY A 91 -9.20 19.04 14.06
C GLY A 91 -9.44 19.98 12.87
N VAL A 92 -10.63 20.58 12.82
CA VAL A 92 -11.05 21.41 11.67
C VAL A 92 -10.10 22.58 11.41
N PHE A 93 -9.54 23.19 12.46
CA PHE A 93 -8.60 24.31 12.33
C PHE A 93 -7.28 23.89 11.69
N VAL A 94 -6.73 22.74 12.07
CA VAL A 94 -5.51 22.18 11.45
C VAL A 94 -5.77 21.89 9.97
N ARG A 95 -6.96 21.39 9.62
CA ARG A 95 -7.35 21.15 8.23
C ARG A 95 -7.58 22.41 7.41
N LEU A 96 -8.04 23.49 8.02
CA LEU A 96 -8.13 24.81 7.38
C LEU A 96 -6.74 25.41 7.15
N GLU A 97 -5.85 25.24 8.13
CA GLU A 97 -4.47 25.71 8.06
C GLU A 97 -3.67 24.94 6.99
N ALA A 98 -3.85 23.63 6.88
CA ALA A 98 -3.14 22.77 5.92
C ALA A 98 -3.35 23.17 4.45
N ILE A 99 -4.47 23.83 4.12
CA ILE A 99 -4.77 24.30 2.75
C ILE A 99 -4.55 25.81 2.58
N ARG A 100 -4.10 26.49 3.63
CA ARG A 100 -3.78 27.91 3.58
C ARG A 100 -2.43 28.07 2.89
N THR A 101 -2.44 28.70 1.71
CA THR A 101 -1.21 28.93 0.94
C THR A 101 -0.57 30.29 1.28
N GLU A 102 -1.33 31.22 1.84
CA GLU A 102 -0.88 32.58 2.17
C GLU A 102 -1.38 32.99 3.57
N MET A 103 -0.54 33.70 4.32
CA MET A 103 -0.82 34.07 5.72
C MET A 103 -2.15 34.83 5.91
N HIS A 104 -2.54 35.65 4.94
CA HIS A 104 -3.73 36.50 4.99
C HIS A 104 -4.96 35.89 4.27
N GLN A 105 -4.83 34.68 3.72
CA GLN A 105 -5.93 33.98 3.07
C GLN A 105 -6.86 33.36 4.13
N THR A 106 -8.14 33.72 4.10
CA THR A 106 -9.17 33.04 4.89
C THR A 106 -9.75 31.88 4.09
N ARG A 107 -9.65 30.65 4.63
CA ARG A 107 -10.26 29.45 4.08
C ARG A 107 -11.54 29.13 4.87
N PHE A 108 -12.60 28.74 4.17
CA PHE A 108 -13.90 28.40 4.77
C PHE A 108 -14.26 26.91 4.66
N GLN A 109 -13.50 26.17 3.85
CA GLN A 109 -13.68 24.73 3.67
C GLN A 109 -12.41 24.03 4.16
N PRO A 110 -12.47 23.14 5.16
CA PRO A 110 -11.30 22.42 5.63
C PRO A 110 -10.83 21.42 4.57
N LEU A 111 -9.55 21.02 4.64
CA LEU A 111 -9.03 19.88 3.88
C LEU A 111 -10.00 18.70 3.95
N GLN A 112 -10.41 18.22 2.78
CA GLN A 112 -11.22 17.02 2.64
C GLN A 112 -10.33 15.84 2.24
N PRO A 113 -10.77 14.60 2.49
CA PRO A 113 -10.18 13.43 1.87
C PRO A 113 -10.11 13.61 0.36
N TYR A 114 -9.02 13.17 -0.24
CA TYR A 114 -8.72 13.44 -1.65
C TYR A 114 -9.58 12.58 -2.59
N MET A 115 -10.09 11.45 -2.11
CA MET A 115 -10.78 10.45 -2.93
C MET A 115 -12.12 10.07 -2.32
N ASP A 116 -13.12 9.89 -3.18
CA ASP A 116 -14.35 9.19 -2.80
C ASP A 116 -14.09 7.69 -2.58
N LYS A 117 -15.08 7.00 -2.00
CA LYS A 117 -14.94 5.60 -1.59
C LYS A 117 -14.63 4.65 -2.75
N ASP A 118 -15.12 4.94 -3.96
CA ASP A 118 -14.92 4.09 -5.13
C ASP A 118 -13.56 4.39 -5.79
N ALA A 119 -13.18 5.67 -5.83
CA ALA A 119 -11.87 6.11 -6.28
C ALA A 119 -10.74 5.52 -5.42
N VAL A 120 -10.93 5.40 -4.10
CA VAL A 120 -9.93 4.75 -3.21
C VAL A 120 -9.59 3.35 -3.70
N VAL A 121 -10.59 2.53 -4.06
CA VAL A 121 -10.37 1.15 -4.54
C VAL A 121 -9.57 1.14 -5.84
N LYS A 122 -9.88 2.05 -6.76
CA LYS A 122 -9.16 2.15 -8.04
C LYS A 122 -7.69 2.53 -7.81
N HIS A 123 -7.43 3.47 -6.90
CA HIS A 123 -6.07 3.95 -6.63
C HIS A 123 -5.24 3.01 -5.75
N ILE A 124 -5.87 2.14 -4.96
CA ILE A 124 -5.15 1.17 -4.13
C ILE A 124 -4.77 -0.09 -4.90
N ARG A 125 -5.50 -0.43 -5.97
CA ARG A 125 -5.28 -1.65 -6.75
C ARG A 125 -3.81 -1.85 -7.18
N PRO A 126 -3.08 -0.85 -7.70
CA PRO A 126 -1.66 -1.04 -8.03
C PRO A 126 -0.81 -1.46 -6.83
N TRP A 127 -1.06 -0.91 -5.65
CA TRP A 127 -0.35 -1.32 -4.43
C TRP A 127 -0.68 -2.75 -4.03
N GLN A 128 -1.96 -3.15 -4.09
CA GLN A 128 -2.36 -4.53 -3.84
C GLN A 128 -1.67 -5.50 -4.80
N GLN A 129 -1.65 -5.18 -6.10
CA GLN A 129 -0.96 -5.96 -7.12
C GLN A 129 0.55 -6.08 -6.87
N MET A 130 1.20 -4.99 -6.44
CA MET A 130 2.62 -5.02 -6.06
C MET A 130 2.87 -5.90 -4.83
N LEU A 131 1.99 -5.87 -3.82
CA LEU A 131 2.11 -6.75 -2.66
C LEU A 131 1.96 -8.22 -3.04
N MET A 132 1.03 -8.55 -3.94
CA MET A 132 0.87 -9.92 -4.47
C MET A 132 2.09 -10.38 -5.25
N PHE A 133 2.66 -9.49 -6.06
CA PHE A 133 3.92 -9.77 -6.75
C PHE A 133 4.98 -10.23 -5.75
N PHE A 134 5.18 -9.50 -4.66
CA PHE A 134 6.16 -9.89 -3.63
C PHE A 134 5.77 -11.18 -2.91
N ALA A 135 4.49 -11.34 -2.51
CA ALA A 135 4.02 -12.55 -1.83
C ALA A 135 4.28 -13.82 -2.64
N ARG A 136 3.95 -13.79 -3.94
CA ARG A 136 4.08 -14.95 -4.83
C ARG A 136 5.49 -15.19 -5.35
N THR A 137 6.34 -14.16 -5.41
CA THR A 137 7.74 -14.32 -5.89
C THR A 137 8.79 -14.45 -4.78
N GLN A 138 8.46 -14.14 -3.53
CA GLN A 138 9.33 -14.47 -2.38
C GLN A 138 9.19 -15.93 -1.94
N LYS A 139 8.10 -16.60 -2.29
CA LYS A 139 7.92 -18.05 -2.13
C LYS A 139 8.69 -18.82 -3.18
N GLU A 140 9.05 -20.06 -2.88
CA GLU A 140 9.64 -20.96 -3.88
C GLU A 140 8.60 -21.26 -4.97
N HIS A 141 9.00 -21.11 -6.23
CA HIS A 141 8.12 -21.32 -7.38
C HIS A 141 8.90 -21.93 -8.57
N GLY A 142 8.21 -22.68 -9.44
CA GLY A 142 8.85 -23.42 -10.54
C GLY A 142 9.12 -22.61 -11.81
N TRP A 143 8.61 -21.38 -11.92
CA TRP A 143 8.74 -20.55 -13.12
C TRP A 143 9.91 -19.55 -13.01
N LYS A 144 10.28 -18.96 -14.15
CA LYS A 144 11.38 -17.98 -14.23
C LYS A 144 10.88 -16.60 -13.79
N SER A 145 11.05 -16.25 -12.52
CA SER A 145 10.61 -14.96 -11.98
C SER A 145 11.63 -13.82 -12.18
N PRO A 146 11.16 -12.55 -12.11
CA PRO A 146 12.03 -11.38 -12.15
C PRO A 146 13.03 -11.35 -10.98
N LYS A 147 14.27 -10.92 -11.25
CA LYS A 147 15.36 -10.94 -10.26
C LYS A 147 15.52 -9.62 -9.52
N TYR A 148 14.95 -9.54 -8.32
CA TYR A 148 15.14 -8.40 -7.41
C TYR A 148 15.67 -8.87 -6.04
N ARG A 149 16.11 -7.93 -5.20
CA ARG A 149 16.52 -8.22 -3.82
C ARG A 149 16.00 -7.15 -2.88
N PHE A 150 15.35 -7.58 -1.81
CA PHE A 150 15.09 -6.68 -0.68
C PHE A 150 16.40 -6.25 -0.02
N THR A 151 16.44 -4.97 0.34
CA THR A 151 17.37 -4.50 1.37
C THR A 151 17.05 -5.16 2.71
N ARG A 152 17.98 -5.09 3.67
CA ARG A 152 17.76 -5.63 5.01
C ARG A 152 16.47 -5.09 5.65
N ARG A 153 16.27 -3.76 5.59
CA ARG A 153 15.07 -3.10 6.14
C ARG A 153 13.78 -3.56 5.44
N GLN A 154 13.81 -3.69 4.12
CA GLN A 154 12.65 -4.17 3.36
C GLN A 154 12.32 -5.62 3.70
N ARG A 155 13.34 -6.46 3.89
CA ARG A 155 13.17 -7.86 4.30
C ARG A 155 12.56 -7.96 5.70
N GLU A 156 13.10 -7.22 6.66
CA GLU A 156 12.57 -7.19 8.04
C GLU A 156 11.11 -6.71 8.05
N ALA A 157 10.78 -5.66 7.31
CA ALA A 157 9.41 -5.16 7.21
C ALA A 157 8.46 -6.13 6.48
N TRP A 158 8.96 -6.85 5.46
CA TRP A 158 8.21 -7.87 4.74
C TRP A 158 7.90 -9.08 5.64
N GLU A 159 8.90 -9.57 6.37
CA GLU A 159 8.75 -10.70 7.29
C GLU A 159 7.75 -10.35 8.41
N ALA A 160 7.81 -9.14 8.97
CA ALA A 160 6.83 -8.66 9.94
C ALA A 160 5.40 -8.56 9.37
N LEU A 161 5.25 -8.11 8.11
CA LEU A 161 3.94 -8.09 7.45
C LEU A 161 3.37 -9.49 7.26
N VAL A 162 4.18 -10.45 6.81
CA VAL A 162 3.76 -11.85 6.65
C VAL A 162 3.37 -12.46 7.99
N GLU A 163 4.15 -12.22 9.05
CA GLU A 163 3.85 -12.72 10.40
C GLU A 163 2.52 -12.18 10.94
N GLU A 164 2.25 -10.88 10.81
CA GLU A 164 0.96 -10.31 11.23
C GLU A 164 -0.21 -10.80 10.37
N ALA A 165 0.02 -11.11 9.09
CA ALA A 165 -0.98 -11.69 8.22
C ALA A 165 -1.31 -13.14 8.61
N GLU A 166 -0.31 -13.95 8.96
CA GLU A 166 -0.50 -15.30 9.49
C GLU A 166 -1.30 -15.26 10.79
N ARG A 167 -0.97 -14.38 11.74
CA ARG A 167 -1.73 -14.22 12.99
C ARG A 167 -3.18 -13.77 12.79
N GLU A 168 -3.45 -12.92 11.79
CA GLU A 168 -4.81 -12.52 11.46
C GLU A 168 -5.62 -13.70 10.90
N VAL A 169 -5.00 -14.53 10.06
CA VAL A 169 -5.61 -15.75 9.51
C VAL A 169 -5.88 -16.79 10.60
N ASP A 170 -4.93 -16.97 11.53
CA ASP A 170 -5.06 -17.92 12.64
C ASP A 170 -6.04 -17.43 13.74
N GLY A 171 -6.52 -16.19 13.65
CA GLY A 171 -7.48 -15.60 14.59
C GLY A 171 -6.86 -15.03 15.87
N GLU A 172 -5.53 -15.05 15.99
CA GLU A 172 -4.78 -14.53 17.15
C GLU A 172 -4.72 -13.00 17.18
N GLY A 173 -5.04 -12.33 16.08
CA GLY A 173 -4.93 -10.88 15.92
C GLY A 173 -5.93 -10.01 16.69
N GLN A 174 -6.98 -10.58 17.29
CA GLN A 174 -8.07 -9.82 17.94
C GLN A 174 -8.02 -9.79 19.47
N GLU A 175 -7.18 -10.60 20.13
CA GLU A 175 -7.23 -10.76 21.60
C GLU A 175 -6.38 -9.75 22.39
N GLU A 176 -5.50 -8.97 21.75
CA GLU A 176 -4.53 -8.09 22.44
C GLU A 176 -4.85 -6.57 22.40
N GLU A 177 -6.07 -6.14 22.04
CA GLU A 177 -6.44 -4.71 22.18
C GLU A 177 -6.83 -4.31 23.63
N GLY A 178 -6.58 -5.18 24.61
CA GLY A 178 -6.96 -5.00 26.01
C GLY A 178 -5.84 -4.68 27.01
N GLN A 179 -4.57 -4.53 26.59
CA GLN A 179 -3.49 -4.16 27.52
C GLN A 179 -2.80 -2.86 27.13
N GLU A 180 -2.90 -1.94 28.08
CA GLU A 180 -2.51 -0.54 28.06
C GLU A 180 -0.99 -0.41 28.04
N GLU A 181 -0.43 0.30 27.06
CA GLU A 181 0.81 1.06 27.30
C GLU A 181 0.39 2.43 27.84
N GLU A 182 0.30 2.50 29.16
CA GLU A 182 0.28 3.75 29.93
C GLU A 182 1.66 4.41 29.82
N MET A 183 1.93 5.03 28.67
CA MET A 183 3.11 5.90 28.50
C MET A 183 2.80 7.26 29.10
N GLY A 184 3.37 7.46 30.30
CA GLY A 184 3.08 8.55 31.21
C GLY A 184 3.12 9.95 30.61
N GLU A 185 2.15 10.75 31.06
CA GLU A 185 2.17 12.20 30.96
C GLU A 185 3.43 12.74 31.62
N VAL A 186 4.42 13.14 30.82
CA VAL A 186 5.40 14.14 31.28
C VAL A 186 4.72 15.48 31.14
N ARG A 187 3.95 15.84 32.19
CA ARG A 187 3.47 17.19 32.42
C ARG A 187 4.70 18.05 32.74
N GLU A 188 5.18 18.82 31.75
CA GLU A 188 6.12 19.91 32.02
C GLU A 188 5.40 20.92 32.93
N GLU A 189 5.87 21.00 34.17
CA GLU A 189 5.56 22.08 35.10
C GLU A 189 6.10 23.39 34.51
N LEU A 190 5.22 24.21 33.96
CA LEU A 190 5.50 25.61 33.69
C LEU A 190 4.87 26.43 34.83
N ASP A 191 5.76 27.08 35.57
CA ASP A 191 5.54 27.87 36.78
C ASP A 191 4.26 28.72 36.76
N GLU A 192 3.42 28.48 37.77
CA GLU A 192 2.40 29.41 38.24
C GLU A 192 3.09 30.56 38.98
N GLU A 193 3.43 31.66 38.31
CA GLU A 193 3.55 32.96 38.97
C GLU A 193 3.51 34.13 37.97
N MET A 194 2.47 34.96 38.11
CA MET A 194 2.21 36.27 37.48
C MET A 194 1.45 36.31 36.16
N MET A 195 0.12 36.40 36.26
CA MET A 195 -0.65 37.52 35.68
C MET A 195 -2.08 37.51 36.25
N ASP A 196 -2.21 38.04 37.45
CA ASP A 196 -3.47 38.64 37.89
C ASP A 196 -3.66 39.99 37.19
N GLU A 197 -4.92 40.27 36.85
CA GLU A 197 -5.50 41.57 36.46
C GLU A 197 -5.30 42.06 35.01
N VAL A 198 -6.16 41.60 34.08
CA VAL A 198 -6.93 42.54 33.22
C VAL A 198 -8.30 41.96 32.82
N ASP A 199 -9.34 42.57 33.37
CA ASP A 199 -10.68 42.84 32.85
C ASP A 199 -11.51 41.77 32.12
N GLU A 200 -12.54 41.33 32.85
CA GLU A 200 -13.96 41.26 32.49
C GLU A 200 -14.39 41.41 31.00
N ALA A 201 -15.26 40.46 30.62
CA ALA A 201 -16.27 40.49 29.56
C ALA A 201 -15.99 39.63 28.30
N ILE A 202 -16.02 38.30 28.46
CA ILE A 202 -16.62 37.42 27.45
C ILE A 202 -17.47 36.39 28.21
N GLU A 203 -18.80 36.48 28.04
CA GLU A 203 -19.73 35.42 28.41
C GLU A 203 -19.28 34.11 27.76
N VAL A 204 -18.73 33.20 28.56
CA VAL A 204 -18.47 31.84 28.13
C VAL A 204 -19.84 31.18 28.04
N ALA A 205 -20.39 31.16 26.83
CA ALA A 205 -21.43 30.22 26.48
C ALA A 205 -20.91 28.83 26.86
N GLU A 206 -21.55 28.20 27.85
CA GLU A 206 -21.34 26.80 28.18
C GLU A 206 -21.52 26.00 26.89
N GLU A 207 -20.41 25.49 26.33
CA GLU A 207 -20.52 24.47 25.29
C GLU A 207 -21.17 23.23 25.93
N PRO A 208 -22.35 22.80 25.46
CA PRO A 208 -23.03 21.68 26.05
C PRO A 208 -22.31 20.40 25.64
N GLY A 209 -21.72 19.71 26.62
CA GLY A 209 -21.44 18.29 26.60
C GLY A 209 -20.46 17.83 25.52
N GLN A 210 -19.17 17.81 25.87
CA GLN A 210 -18.25 16.82 25.30
C GLN A 210 -18.69 15.43 25.77
N GLY A 211 -19.73 14.88 25.14
CA GLY A 211 -19.92 13.44 25.13
C GLY A 211 -18.65 12.83 24.54
N GLU A 212 -18.08 11.83 25.20
CA GLU A 212 -16.98 11.03 24.66
C GLU A 212 -17.36 10.57 23.25
N GLY A 213 -16.84 11.27 22.24
CA GLY A 213 -16.94 10.83 20.87
C GLY A 213 -16.34 9.43 20.76
N PRO A 214 -16.79 8.60 19.81
CA PRO A 214 -16.20 7.28 19.61
C PRO A 214 -14.68 7.43 19.46
N ARG A 215 -13.92 6.72 20.31
CA ARG A 215 -12.45 6.78 20.29
C ARG A 215 -11.97 6.60 18.85
N PRO A 216 -11.00 7.41 18.39
CA PRO A 216 -10.57 7.35 17.00
C PRO A 216 -10.05 5.95 16.70
N LYS A 217 -10.68 5.26 15.75
CA LYS A 217 -10.27 3.93 15.28
C LYS A 217 -8.76 3.93 15.05
N LYS A 218 -8.05 2.91 15.55
CA LYS A 218 -6.60 2.74 15.36
C LYS A 218 -6.35 1.82 14.16
N LEU A 219 -5.16 1.90 13.58
CA LEU A 219 -4.71 0.91 12.60
C LEU A 219 -4.54 -0.44 13.30
N SER A 220 -4.99 -1.52 12.67
CA SER A 220 -4.70 -2.89 13.13
C SER A 220 -3.20 -3.19 13.00
N LYS A 221 -2.73 -4.27 13.64
CA LYS A 221 -1.30 -4.65 13.60
C LYS A 221 -0.83 -4.93 12.16
N ILE A 222 -1.57 -5.73 11.40
CA ILE A 222 -1.28 -5.98 9.98
C ILE A 222 -1.30 -4.70 9.12
N GLN A 223 -2.23 -3.76 9.37
CA GLN A 223 -2.27 -2.49 8.63
C GLN A 223 -1.03 -1.62 8.92
N LYS A 224 -0.56 -1.61 10.18
CA LYS A 224 0.70 -0.94 10.54
C LYS A 224 1.90 -1.59 9.86
N ALA A 225 2.00 -2.92 9.89
CA ALA A 225 3.08 -3.66 9.23
C ALA A 225 3.06 -3.44 7.70
N CYS A 226 1.86 -3.40 7.10
CA CYS A 226 1.67 -3.11 5.68
C CYS A 226 2.15 -1.70 5.33
N LEU A 227 1.83 -0.71 6.16
CA LEU A 227 2.33 0.66 6.00
C LEU A 227 3.85 0.74 6.12
N GLU A 228 4.44 0.10 7.13
CA GLU A 228 5.89 0.06 7.34
C GLU A 228 6.62 -0.58 6.15
N PHE A 229 6.09 -1.67 5.60
CA PHE A 229 6.64 -2.27 4.37
C PHE A 229 6.55 -1.32 3.17
N CYS A 230 5.41 -0.65 2.97
CA CYS A 230 5.26 0.36 1.92
C CYS A 230 6.27 1.51 2.08
N ILE A 231 6.47 2.00 3.30
CA ILE A 231 7.49 3.02 3.61
C ILE A 231 8.90 2.49 3.32
N ALA A 232 9.21 1.24 3.70
CA ALA A 232 10.50 0.62 3.44
C ALA A 232 10.78 0.44 1.94
N LEU A 233 9.75 0.16 1.13
CA LEU A 233 9.85 0.11 -0.33
C LEU A 233 10.16 1.49 -0.92
N LEU A 234 9.45 2.53 -0.46
CA LEU A 234 9.62 3.90 -0.94
C LEU A 234 10.93 4.55 -0.48
N ASN A 235 11.40 4.22 0.72
CA ASN A 235 12.65 4.70 1.29
C ASN A 235 13.87 3.94 0.77
N ASN A 236 13.89 3.62 -0.53
CA ASN A 236 15.00 2.96 -1.17
C ASN A 236 16.04 3.99 -1.64
N ARG A 237 17.28 3.87 -1.16
CA ARG A 237 18.40 4.66 -1.70
C ARG A 237 18.95 3.95 -2.93
N ILE A 238 18.78 4.57 -4.10
CA ILE A 238 19.39 4.11 -5.34
C ILE A 238 20.91 4.21 -5.18
N THR A 239 21.59 3.06 -5.11
CA THR A 239 23.05 3.01 -4.93
C THR A 239 23.78 2.76 -6.24
N ARG A 240 23.43 1.69 -6.96
CA ARG A 240 24.12 1.27 -8.20
C ARG A 240 23.26 1.40 -9.44
N ARG A 241 22.10 0.72 -9.46
CA ARG A 241 21.14 0.78 -10.56
C ARG A 241 19.75 0.94 -9.97
N GLU A 242 18.95 1.83 -10.55
CA GLU A 242 17.53 2.02 -10.19
C GLU A 242 16.74 0.70 -10.29
N TYR A 243 17.20 -0.20 -11.17
CA TYR A 243 16.60 -1.51 -11.46
C TYR A 243 16.92 -2.59 -10.43
N ASP A 244 17.82 -2.34 -9.47
CA ASP A 244 17.99 -3.22 -8.30
C ASP A 244 16.84 -3.01 -7.29
N SER A 245 16.01 -1.98 -7.50
CA SER A 245 14.87 -1.64 -6.66
C SER A 245 13.73 -2.66 -6.82
N PRO A 246 13.30 -3.33 -5.73
CA PRO A 246 12.11 -4.20 -5.74
C PRO A 246 10.86 -3.47 -6.25
N LEU A 247 10.74 -2.19 -5.91
CA LEU A 247 9.62 -1.34 -6.35
C LEU A 247 9.61 -1.17 -7.87
N VAL A 248 10.76 -0.89 -8.49
CA VAL A 248 10.87 -0.73 -9.96
C VAL A 248 10.56 -2.05 -10.67
N CYS A 249 11.03 -3.16 -10.10
CA CYS A 249 10.69 -4.50 -10.57
C CYS A 249 9.18 -4.76 -10.55
N ALA A 250 8.51 -4.52 -9.42
CA ALA A 250 7.06 -4.72 -9.31
C ALA A 250 6.30 -3.82 -10.31
N LEU A 251 6.70 -2.55 -10.44
CA LEU A 251 6.12 -1.63 -11.42
C LEU A 251 6.30 -2.11 -12.87
N ALA A 252 7.42 -2.78 -13.19
CA ALA A 252 7.63 -3.39 -14.51
C ALA A 252 6.60 -4.48 -14.81
N VAL A 253 6.32 -5.33 -13.83
CA VAL A 253 5.32 -6.40 -13.94
C VAL A 253 3.91 -5.81 -14.10
N LEU A 254 3.59 -4.76 -13.34
CA LEU A 254 2.31 -4.06 -13.47
C LEU A 254 2.10 -3.46 -14.86
N GLY A 255 3.17 -3.18 -15.60
CA GLY A 255 3.14 -2.69 -16.98
C GLY A 255 2.86 -3.75 -18.04
N VAL A 256 2.80 -5.04 -17.68
CA VAL A 256 2.52 -6.14 -18.62
C VAL A 256 1.02 -6.27 -18.87
N LYS A 257 0.64 -6.56 -20.12
CA LYS A 257 -0.70 -7.03 -20.53
C LYS A 257 -0.58 -8.37 -21.27
N GLU A 258 -1.72 -9.00 -21.55
CA GLU A 258 -1.81 -10.30 -22.25
C GLU A 258 -1.00 -10.31 -23.55
N ASP A 259 -1.17 -9.27 -24.38
CA ASP A 259 -0.47 -9.11 -25.66
C ASP A 259 0.32 -7.80 -25.70
N GLY A 260 1.37 -7.68 -24.88
CA GLY A 260 2.35 -6.58 -24.95
C GLY A 260 2.44 -5.68 -23.70
N TRP A 261 2.51 -4.36 -23.86
CA TRP A 261 2.70 -3.43 -22.72
C TRP A 261 1.47 -2.55 -22.49
N LYS A 262 1.17 -2.22 -21.22
CA LYS A 262 0.15 -1.24 -20.87
C LYS A 262 0.55 0.14 -21.40
N GLY A 263 -0.42 0.83 -22.02
CA GLY A 263 -0.28 2.20 -22.49
C GLY A 263 -0.27 3.22 -21.35
N PRO A 264 -0.11 4.51 -21.66
CA PRO A 264 -0.15 5.60 -20.68
C PRO A 264 -1.55 5.96 -20.17
N GLU A 265 -2.59 5.24 -20.59
CA GLU A 265 -4.02 5.46 -20.27
C GLU A 265 -4.44 4.77 -18.96
#